data_AF-A0A9P0EJE9-F1
#
_entry.id   AF-A0A9P0EJE9-F1
#
_cell.length_a   1.000
_cell.length_b   1.000
_cell.length_c   1.000
_cell.angle_alpha   90.00
_cell.angle_beta   90.00
_cell.angle_gamma   90.00
#
_symmetry.space_group_name_H-M   'P 1'
#
loop_
_entity.id
_entity.type
_entity.pdbx_description
1 polymer ?
#
loop_
_entity_poly.entity_id
_entity_poly.type
_entity_poly.pdbx_seq_one_letter_code
_entity_poly.pdbx_strand_id
1 'polypeptide(L)'
;MVALLEDIAVANTDLSLPRILCLHGGGTNARIFSNQCRVIKHHLDQSFRLVFCDAPYISKPGPDVTSVYSEWGPFRSWVKAQPGDTNGSNPFGTPSHRMHSVVMPAHETDALEVVDSIDSSIGDVMRADDLSGATGEWVGLLGFSQGAKIAASLLLREQERAKSLGWLHFGSFRFAILLAGQGPLVSLDHHTQAYFGREEEVKEAILELPTVHVHGLRDHGTG
;
A
#
# COMPACT_ATOMS: atom_id res chain seq x y z
N MET A 1 -31.86 -15.36 17.50
CA MET A 1 -32.09 -13.97 17.04
C MET A 1 -31.44 -13.86 15.68
N VAL A 2 -32.24 -14.08 14.64
CA VAL A 2 -31.84 -14.18 13.24
C VAL A 2 -32.07 -12.80 12.62
N ALA A 3 -31.00 -12.07 12.31
CA ALA A 3 -30.99 -10.89 11.43
C ALA A 3 -29.57 -10.27 11.39
N LEU A 4 -28.61 -10.89 10.70
CA LEU A 4 -27.35 -10.21 10.29
C LEU A 4 -26.74 -10.80 9.00
N LEU A 5 -27.52 -11.56 8.20
CA LEU A 5 -27.03 -12.21 6.97
C LEU A 5 -27.82 -11.83 5.71
N GLU A 6 -28.70 -10.83 5.78
CA GLU A 6 -29.44 -10.32 4.62
C GLU A 6 -29.01 -8.87 4.39
N ASP A 7 -27.91 -8.73 3.64
CA ASP A 7 -27.52 -7.58 2.80
C ASP A 7 -26.03 -7.65 2.49
N ILE A 8 -25.55 -8.84 2.06
CA ILE A 8 -24.37 -8.83 1.19
C ILE A 8 -24.92 -8.32 -0.14
N ALA A 9 -24.96 -7.00 -0.30
CA ALA A 9 -25.22 -6.34 -1.57
C ALA A 9 -24.47 -7.13 -2.66
N VAL A 10 -25.19 -7.54 -3.70
CA VAL A 10 -24.59 -8.18 -4.88
C VAL A 10 -23.39 -7.33 -5.25
N ALA A 11 -22.19 -7.91 -5.21
CA ALA A 11 -20.95 -7.17 -5.41
C ALA A 11 -21.09 -6.32 -6.67
N ASN A 12 -21.00 -5.00 -6.56
CA ASN A 12 -21.22 -4.12 -7.69
C ASN A 12 -20.29 -4.52 -8.84
N THR A 13 -20.88 -4.97 -9.94
CA THR A 13 -20.19 -5.43 -11.15
C THR A 13 -20.03 -4.32 -12.18
N ASP A 14 -20.32 -3.06 -11.82
CA ASP A 14 -20.13 -1.94 -12.72
C ASP A 14 -18.64 -1.67 -12.96
N LEU A 15 -18.14 -2.32 -14.01
CA LEU A 15 -16.77 -2.24 -14.49
C LEU A 15 -16.37 -0.84 -15.00
N SER A 16 -17.32 0.09 -15.14
CA SER A 16 -17.05 1.47 -15.55
C SER A 16 -16.72 2.42 -14.39
N LEU A 17 -16.98 2.01 -13.14
CA LEU A 17 -16.70 2.85 -11.98
C LEU A 17 -15.20 3.12 -11.80
N PRO A 18 -14.82 4.34 -11.37
CA PRO A 18 -13.45 4.66 -11.02
C PRO A 18 -12.87 3.71 -9.96
N ARG A 19 -11.58 3.43 -10.06
CA ARG A 19 -10.90 2.38 -9.29
C ARG A 19 -9.94 2.96 -8.26
N ILE A 20 -9.98 2.36 -7.07
CA ILE A 20 -9.04 2.63 -5.98
C ILE A 20 -8.19 1.38 -5.78
N LEU A 21 -6.88 1.53 -5.89
CA LEU A 21 -5.91 0.47 -5.63
C LEU A 21 -5.68 0.36 -4.12
N CYS A 22 -5.92 -0.84 -3.55
CA CYS A 22 -5.84 -1.12 -2.14
C CYS A 22 -4.58 -1.92 -1.78
N LEU A 23 -3.75 -1.36 -0.90
CA LEU A 23 -2.45 -1.89 -0.48
C LEU A 23 -2.48 -2.32 0.99
N HIS A 24 -2.32 -3.62 1.22
CA HIS A 24 -2.45 -4.23 2.55
C HIS A 24 -1.26 -3.93 3.47
N GLY A 25 -1.41 -4.16 4.79
CA GLY A 25 -0.32 -4.05 5.76
C GLY A 25 0.65 -5.23 5.69
N GLY A 26 1.86 -5.07 6.23
CA GLY A 26 2.86 -6.15 6.26
C GLY A 26 2.36 -7.37 7.04
N GLY A 27 2.64 -8.58 6.52
CA GLY A 27 2.22 -9.84 7.14
C GLY A 27 0.74 -10.17 6.94
N THR A 28 0.12 -9.59 5.91
CA THR A 28 -1.26 -9.87 5.47
C THR A 28 -1.28 -10.17 3.97
N ASN A 29 -2.42 -10.12 3.30
CA ASN A 29 -2.53 -10.23 1.84
C ASN A 29 -3.79 -9.52 1.33
N ALA A 30 -3.95 -9.44 0.01
CA ALA A 30 -5.07 -8.81 -0.67
C ALA A 30 -6.43 -9.36 -0.20
N ARG A 31 -6.55 -10.68 -0.03
CA ARG A 31 -7.78 -11.33 0.41
C ARG A 31 -8.17 -10.93 1.83
N ILE A 32 -7.23 -10.96 2.76
CA ILE A 32 -7.45 -10.54 4.15
C ILE A 32 -7.84 -9.05 4.18
N PHE A 33 -7.13 -8.21 3.43
CA PHE A 33 -7.40 -6.77 3.42
C PHE A 33 -8.76 -6.45 2.81
N SER A 34 -9.19 -7.16 1.76
CA SER A 34 -10.54 -7.06 1.20
C SER A 34 -11.63 -7.31 2.25
N ASN A 35 -11.44 -8.34 3.07
CA ASN A 35 -12.36 -8.67 4.16
C ASN A 35 -12.33 -7.64 5.31
N GLN A 36 -11.16 -7.11 5.65
CA GLN A 36 -11.02 -6.03 6.63
C GLN A 36 -11.72 -4.75 6.13
N CYS A 37 -11.68 -4.49 4.82
CA CYS A 37 -12.33 -3.35 4.18
C CYS A 37 -13.82 -3.55 3.86
N ARG A 38 -14.48 -4.64 4.29
CA ARG A 38 -15.88 -4.94 3.87
C ARG A 38 -16.88 -3.78 4.07
N VAL A 39 -16.74 -3.03 5.16
CA VAL A 39 -17.63 -1.89 5.49
C VAL A 39 -17.31 -0.69 4.59
N ILE A 40 -16.02 -0.40 4.40
CA ILE A 40 -15.57 0.66 3.49
C ILE A 40 -16.02 0.35 2.05
N LYS A 41 -15.83 -0.91 1.61
CA LYS A 41 -16.26 -1.39 0.31
C LYS A 41 -17.75 -1.17 0.09
N HIS A 42 -18.58 -1.54 1.07
CA HIS A 42 -20.03 -1.33 0.99
C HIS A 42 -20.41 0.14 0.84
N HIS A 43 -19.80 1.04 1.62
CA HIS A 43 -20.10 2.48 1.52
C HIS A 43 -19.60 3.15 0.24
N LEU A 44 -18.60 2.57 -0.42
CA LEU A 44 -18.01 3.13 -1.63
C LEU A 44 -18.51 2.46 -2.92
N ASP A 45 -19.27 1.37 -2.85
CA ASP A 45 -19.55 0.53 -4.02
C ASP A 45 -20.35 1.23 -5.12
N GLN A 46 -21.11 2.28 -4.81
CA GLN A 46 -21.85 3.08 -5.79
C GLN A 46 -20.97 4.09 -6.54
N SER A 47 -19.79 4.39 -6.02
CA SER A 47 -18.93 5.48 -6.52
C SER A 47 -17.57 5.00 -6.98
N PHE A 48 -17.06 3.91 -6.39
CA PHE A 48 -15.73 3.39 -6.63
C PHE A 48 -15.68 1.87 -6.57
N ARG A 49 -14.82 1.28 -7.40
CA ARG A 49 -14.40 -0.12 -7.24
C ARG A 49 -13.08 -0.18 -6.46
N LEU A 50 -13.04 -1.03 -5.43
CA LEU A 50 -11.82 -1.31 -4.68
C LEU A 50 -11.14 -2.56 -5.26
N VAL A 51 -9.87 -2.42 -5.67
CA VAL A 51 -9.07 -3.52 -6.23
C VAL A 51 -7.86 -3.76 -5.33
N PHE A 52 -7.68 -4.99 -4.87
CA PHE A 52 -6.72 -5.33 -3.81
C PHE A 52 -5.45 -5.97 -4.39
N CYS A 53 -4.30 -5.38 -4.12
CA CYS A 53 -3.01 -5.86 -4.59
C CYS A 53 -2.31 -6.70 -3.53
N ASP A 54 -1.73 -7.82 -3.95
CA ASP A 54 -0.78 -8.58 -3.14
C ASP A 54 0.61 -7.96 -3.22
N ALA A 55 1.31 -7.88 -2.09
CA ALA A 55 2.70 -7.45 -2.04
C ALA A 55 3.66 -8.54 -2.59
N PRO A 56 4.83 -8.16 -3.14
CA PRO A 56 5.70 -9.11 -3.87
C PRO A 56 6.33 -10.18 -2.98
N TYR A 57 6.65 -9.87 -1.72
CA TYR A 57 7.46 -10.76 -0.88
C TYR A 57 6.63 -11.61 0.07
N ILE A 58 6.92 -12.91 0.14
CA ILE A 58 6.38 -13.79 1.17
C ILE A 58 6.93 -13.38 2.54
N SER A 59 6.07 -13.40 3.57
CA SER A 59 6.43 -13.01 4.93
C SER A 59 5.79 -13.91 5.99
N LYS A 60 6.21 -13.70 7.25
CA LYS A 60 5.48 -14.21 8.41
C LYS A 60 4.19 -13.41 8.59
N PRO A 61 3.13 -13.98 9.20
CA PRO A 61 1.94 -13.22 9.53
C PRO A 61 2.27 -12.04 10.45
N GLY A 62 1.51 -10.95 10.27
CA GLY A 62 1.57 -9.79 11.15
C GLY A 62 1.08 -10.13 12.57
N PRO A 63 1.36 -9.27 13.56
CA PRO A 63 0.79 -9.40 14.90
C PRO A 63 -0.74 -9.55 14.81
N ASP A 64 -1.29 -10.47 15.58
CA ASP A 64 -2.73 -10.76 15.71
C ASP A 64 -3.46 -11.24 14.44
N VAL A 65 -2.82 -11.28 13.26
CA VAL A 65 -3.45 -11.75 12.01
C VAL A 65 -3.89 -13.22 12.14
N THR A 66 -3.05 -14.06 12.75
CA THR A 66 -3.32 -15.50 12.90
C THR A 66 -4.45 -15.82 13.86
N SER A 67 -4.90 -14.88 14.69
CA SER A 67 -6.04 -15.10 15.60
C SER A 67 -7.35 -15.33 14.83
N VAL A 68 -7.47 -14.77 13.63
CA VAL A 68 -8.66 -14.85 12.77
C VAL A 68 -8.36 -15.44 11.39
N TYR A 69 -7.15 -15.23 10.86
CA TYR A 69 -6.78 -15.51 9.48
C TYR A 69 -5.60 -16.48 9.35
N SER A 70 -5.40 -17.38 10.30
CA SER A 70 -4.29 -18.34 10.31
C SER A 70 -4.20 -19.18 9.03
N GLU A 71 -5.34 -19.59 8.48
CA GLU A 71 -5.43 -20.44 7.28
C GLU A 71 -5.47 -19.64 5.97
N TRP A 72 -5.38 -18.32 6.03
CA TRP A 72 -5.57 -17.44 4.86
C TRP A 72 -4.24 -17.03 4.22
N GLY A 73 -3.17 -17.76 4.51
CA GLY A 73 -1.89 -17.57 3.85
C GLY A 73 -1.91 -17.88 2.34
N PRO A 74 -0.81 -17.58 1.62
CA PRO A 74 0.44 -17.03 2.14
C PRO A 74 0.32 -15.57 2.58
N PHE A 75 1.13 -15.17 3.57
CA PHE A 75 1.24 -13.78 4.02
C PHE A 75 2.35 -13.06 3.25
N ARG A 76 2.21 -11.75 3.07
CA ARG A 76 3.05 -10.95 2.19
C ARG A 76 3.52 -9.64 2.82
N SER A 77 4.60 -9.07 2.29
CA SER A 77 5.21 -7.81 2.71
C SER A 77 5.66 -7.00 1.50
N TRP A 78 5.56 -5.68 1.60
CA TRP A 78 6.10 -4.71 0.62
C TRP A 78 7.61 -4.50 0.76
N VAL A 79 8.20 -5.02 1.84
CA VAL A 79 9.63 -4.91 2.15
C VAL A 79 10.22 -6.32 2.25
N LYS A 80 11.40 -6.51 1.62
CA LYS A 80 12.17 -7.75 1.62
C LYS A 80 12.69 -8.04 3.04
N ALA A 81 12.60 -9.30 3.47
CA ALA A 81 13.12 -9.72 4.78
C ALA A 81 14.67 -9.66 4.80
N GLN A 82 15.26 -9.16 5.87
CA GLN A 82 16.72 -9.10 6.01
C GLN A 82 17.28 -10.46 6.48
N PRO A 83 18.41 -10.93 5.92
CA PRO A 83 19.10 -12.12 6.42
C PRO A 83 19.62 -11.87 7.84
N GLY A 84 19.00 -12.47 8.86
CA GLY A 84 19.42 -12.35 10.27
C GLY A 84 18.30 -12.03 11.27
N ASP A 85 17.09 -11.68 10.79
CA ASP A 85 15.92 -11.38 11.64
C ASP A 85 15.24 -12.63 12.21
N THR A 86 16.02 -13.55 12.79
CA THR A 86 15.51 -14.74 13.49
C THR A 86 15.08 -14.45 14.94
N ASN A 87 15.44 -13.29 15.50
CA ASN A 87 15.28 -12.98 16.91
C ASN A 87 14.18 -11.95 17.20
N GLY A 88 12.91 -12.30 16.98
CA GLY A 88 11.75 -11.78 17.73
C GLY A 88 11.48 -10.25 17.82
N SER A 89 12.36 -9.37 17.37
CA SER A 89 12.11 -7.95 17.19
C SER A 89 11.17 -7.81 16.01
N ASN A 90 10.01 -7.21 16.24
CA ASN A 90 8.92 -7.06 15.29
C ASN A 90 9.46 -6.83 13.85
N PRO A 91 9.33 -7.80 12.91
CA PRO A 91 9.79 -7.62 11.53
C PRO A 91 9.02 -6.52 10.78
N PHE A 92 8.01 -5.94 11.45
CA PHE A 92 7.21 -4.81 11.00
C PHE A 92 7.42 -3.53 11.84
N GLY A 93 8.30 -3.58 12.85
CA GLY A 93 8.68 -2.42 13.63
C GLY A 93 9.87 -1.71 13.00
N THR A 94 9.84 -0.38 12.97
CA THR A 94 11.06 0.43 12.89
C THR A 94 12.00 -0.03 14.02
N PRO A 95 13.24 -0.44 13.74
CA PRO A 95 14.14 -0.93 14.79
C PRO A 95 14.32 0.14 15.88
N SER A 96 13.99 -0.17 17.14
CA SER A 96 14.06 0.79 18.26
C SER A 96 15.48 1.22 18.66
N HIS A 97 16.53 0.84 17.94
CA HIS A 97 17.88 1.35 18.15
C HIS A 97 18.68 1.35 16.86
N ARG A 98 18.35 2.27 15.96
CA ARG A 98 19.28 3.18 15.29
C ARG A 98 18.44 4.20 14.55
N MET A 99 18.61 5.47 14.93
CA MET A 99 18.06 6.67 14.30
C MET A 99 18.53 6.86 12.83
N HIS A 100 18.94 5.77 12.16
CA HIS A 100 19.66 5.67 10.89
C HIS A 100 19.41 4.32 10.16
N SER A 101 18.38 3.53 10.51
CA SER A 101 18.18 2.22 9.87
C SER A 101 16.70 1.84 9.68
N VAL A 102 16.03 2.57 8.80
CA VAL A 102 15.24 1.92 7.75
C VAL A 102 15.96 2.21 6.45
N VAL A 103 17.10 1.55 6.26
CA VAL A 103 17.76 1.51 4.96
C VAL A 103 17.19 0.25 4.30
N MET A 104 16.31 0.43 3.32
CA MET A 104 16.14 -0.57 2.25
C MET A 104 17.54 -1.06 1.86
N PRO A 105 17.76 -2.36 1.61
CA PRO A 105 19.10 -2.95 1.65
C PRO A 105 20.12 -2.04 0.99
N ALA A 106 21.15 -1.65 1.75
CA ALA A 106 22.24 -0.78 1.30
C ALA A 106 23.17 -1.52 0.31
N HIS A 107 22.59 -2.14 -0.71
CA HIS A 107 23.26 -2.60 -1.90
C HIS A 107 22.48 -1.99 -3.08
N GLU A 108 23.12 -1.10 -3.82
CA GLU A 108 22.54 -0.32 -4.94
C GLU A 108 21.85 -1.18 -6.03
N THR A 109 22.03 -2.50 -6.00
CA THR A 109 21.35 -3.49 -6.87
C THR A 109 20.00 -3.98 -6.32
N ASP A 110 19.78 -3.96 -5.01
CA ASP A 110 18.53 -4.47 -4.38
C ASP A 110 17.38 -3.45 -4.47
N ALA A 111 17.67 -2.14 -4.46
CA ALA A 111 16.62 -1.13 -4.40
C ALA A 111 15.77 -1.05 -5.69
N LEU A 112 16.43 -1.13 -6.86
CA LEU A 112 15.73 -1.21 -8.15
C LEU A 112 14.90 -2.48 -8.24
N GLU A 113 15.43 -3.62 -7.77
CA GLU A 113 14.68 -4.89 -7.69
C GLU A 113 13.43 -4.75 -6.80
N VAL A 114 13.51 -4.01 -5.69
CA VAL A 114 12.36 -3.74 -4.82
C VAL A 114 11.31 -2.90 -5.51
N VAL A 115 11.71 -1.79 -6.15
CA VAL A 115 10.79 -0.94 -6.92
C VAL A 115 10.14 -1.74 -8.05
N ASP A 116 10.93 -2.48 -8.83
CA ASP A 116 10.46 -3.33 -9.93
C ASP A 116 9.48 -4.40 -9.46
N SER A 117 9.73 -5.01 -8.30
CA SER A 117 8.86 -6.03 -7.72
C SER A 117 7.51 -5.44 -7.29
N ILE A 118 7.52 -4.23 -6.71
CA ILE A 118 6.31 -3.50 -6.32
C ILE A 118 5.53 -3.08 -7.57
N ASP A 119 6.19 -2.46 -8.53
CA ASP A 119 5.58 -2.02 -9.79
C ASP A 119 5.04 -3.20 -10.60
N SER A 120 5.72 -4.34 -10.60
CA SER A 120 5.24 -5.56 -11.24
C SER A 120 3.97 -6.09 -10.58
N SER A 121 3.95 -6.16 -9.24
CA SER A 121 2.77 -6.63 -8.49
C SER A 121 1.54 -5.74 -8.72
N ILE A 122 1.75 -4.42 -8.71
CA ILE A 122 0.70 -3.43 -8.98
C ILE A 122 0.26 -3.50 -10.46
N GLY A 123 1.22 -3.56 -11.38
CA GLY A 123 0.94 -3.65 -12.81
C GLY A 123 0.18 -4.93 -13.18
N ASP A 124 0.49 -6.06 -12.54
CA ASP A 124 -0.22 -7.33 -12.75
C ASP A 124 -1.67 -7.25 -12.32
N VAL A 125 -1.97 -6.71 -11.14
CA VAL A 125 -3.37 -6.60 -10.69
C VAL A 125 -4.16 -5.58 -11.51
N MET A 126 -3.53 -4.46 -11.91
CA MET A 126 -4.18 -3.47 -12.76
C MET A 126 -4.51 -4.04 -14.15
N ARG A 127 -3.54 -4.72 -14.77
CA ARG A 127 -3.73 -5.42 -16.05
C ARG A 127 -4.79 -6.51 -15.95
N ALA A 128 -4.79 -7.30 -14.88
CA ALA A 128 -5.78 -8.35 -14.69
C ALA A 128 -7.20 -7.78 -14.56
N ASP A 129 -7.39 -6.67 -13.85
CA ASP A 129 -8.68 -5.99 -13.75
C ASP A 129 -9.12 -5.39 -15.10
N ASP A 130 -8.21 -4.74 -15.84
CA ASP A 130 -8.49 -4.24 -17.20
C ASP A 130 -8.88 -5.40 -18.15
N LEU A 131 -8.13 -6.51 -18.13
CA LEU A 131 -8.42 -7.70 -18.94
C LEU A 131 -9.74 -8.39 -18.55
N SER A 132 -10.27 -8.12 -17.36
CA SER A 132 -11.61 -8.56 -16.95
C SER A 132 -12.74 -7.71 -17.53
N GLY A 133 -12.40 -6.66 -18.30
CA GLY A 133 -13.35 -5.74 -18.95
C GLY A 133 -13.57 -4.43 -18.19
N ALA A 134 -12.77 -4.15 -17.17
CA ALA A 134 -12.84 -2.88 -16.44
C ALA A 134 -12.39 -1.70 -17.30
N THR A 135 -13.15 -0.60 -17.23
CA THR A 135 -12.92 0.61 -18.04
C THR A 135 -12.81 1.89 -17.23
N GLY A 136 -13.28 1.90 -15.97
CA GLY A 136 -13.19 3.08 -15.12
C GLY A 136 -11.75 3.50 -14.83
N GLU A 137 -11.44 4.78 -14.66
CA GLU A 137 -10.05 5.19 -14.45
C GLU A 137 -9.50 4.72 -13.09
N TRP A 138 -8.20 4.41 -13.00
CA TRP A 138 -7.50 4.37 -11.72
C TRP A 138 -7.41 5.80 -11.19
N VAL A 139 -7.95 6.06 -10.00
CA VAL A 139 -8.11 7.44 -9.50
C VAL A 139 -7.59 7.64 -8.08
N GLY A 140 -7.42 6.58 -7.29
CA GLY A 140 -6.98 6.74 -5.91
C GLY A 140 -6.26 5.52 -5.34
N LEU A 141 -5.61 5.76 -4.20
CA LEU A 141 -4.92 4.75 -3.42
C LEU A 141 -5.58 4.60 -2.05
N LEU A 142 -5.60 3.39 -1.51
CA LEU A 142 -5.97 3.12 -0.13
C LEU A 142 -4.92 2.19 0.47
N GLY A 143 -4.19 2.64 1.48
CA GLY A 143 -3.13 1.85 2.11
C GLY A 143 -3.33 1.71 3.61
N PHE A 144 -2.95 0.56 4.16
CA PHE A 144 -2.91 0.32 5.62
C PHE A 144 -1.48 0.01 6.10
N SER A 145 -1.04 0.63 7.20
CA SER A 145 0.27 0.40 7.83
C SER A 145 1.42 0.46 6.82
N GLN A 146 2.14 -0.64 6.58
CA GLN A 146 3.16 -0.72 5.52
C GLN A 146 2.61 -0.34 4.13
N GLY A 147 1.40 -0.75 3.78
CA GLY A 147 0.73 -0.39 2.52
C GLY A 147 0.36 1.10 2.45
N ALA A 148 0.14 1.78 3.59
CA ALA A 148 -0.05 3.23 3.62
C ALA A 148 1.23 3.97 3.25
N LYS A 149 2.39 3.49 3.72
CA LYS A 149 3.70 4.01 3.30
C LYS A 149 3.89 3.89 1.78
N ILE A 150 3.57 2.73 1.20
CA ILE A 150 3.67 2.52 -0.25
C ILE A 150 2.67 3.41 -1.01
N ALA A 151 1.41 3.52 -0.56
CA ALA A 151 0.42 4.39 -1.18
C ALA A 151 0.88 5.86 -1.20
N ALA A 152 1.41 6.35 -0.08
CA ALA A 152 1.92 7.71 0.02
C ALA A 152 3.14 7.94 -0.91
N SER A 153 4.06 6.97 -0.98
CA SER A 153 5.20 7.00 -1.89
C SER A 153 4.82 6.98 -3.38
N LEU A 154 3.81 6.20 -3.75
CA LEU A 154 3.29 6.18 -5.12
C LEU A 154 2.64 7.51 -5.49
N LEU A 155 1.88 8.11 -4.56
CA LEU A 155 1.26 9.42 -4.79
C LEU A 155 2.31 10.52 -4.95
N LEU A 156 3.40 10.47 -4.17
CA LEU A 156 4.54 11.38 -4.32
C LEU A 156 5.18 11.24 -5.71
N ARG A 157 5.40 10.00 -6.17
CA ARG A 157 5.92 9.71 -7.51
C ARG A 157 5.05 10.30 -8.62
N GLU A 158 3.73 10.17 -8.52
CA GLU A 158 2.80 10.77 -9.50
C GLU A 158 2.89 12.30 -9.51
N GLN A 159 2.98 12.92 -8.33
CA GLN A 159 3.17 14.37 -8.20
C GLN A 159 4.47 14.86 -8.84
N GLU A 160 5.58 14.17 -8.60
CA GLU A 160 6.90 14.56 -9.15
C GLU A 160 6.94 14.40 -10.68
N ARG A 161 6.31 13.36 -11.22
CA ARG A 161 6.16 13.16 -12.67
C ARG A 161 5.33 14.26 -13.32
N ALA A 162 4.25 14.69 -12.67
CA ALA A 162 3.43 15.81 -13.14
C ALA A 162 4.21 17.14 -13.19
N LYS A 163 5.15 17.36 -12.24
CA LYS A 163 6.00 18.55 -12.21
C LYS A 163 7.06 18.56 -13.32
N SER A 164 7.59 17.40 -13.72
CA SER A 164 8.69 17.27 -14.67
C SER A 164 8.26 17.19 -16.14
N LEU A 165 7.10 16.60 -16.45
CA LEU A 165 6.62 16.40 -17.84
C LEU A 165 5.53 17.39 -18.28
N GLY A 166 5.13 18.31 -17.40
CA GLY A 166 4.01 19.23 -17.63
C GLY A 166 2.63 18.57 -17.48
N TRP A 167 1.58 19.38 -17.34
CA TRP A 167 0.19 18.95 -17.08
C TRP A 167 -0.47 18.16 -18.24
N LEU A 168 0.28 17.78 -19.28
CA LEU A 168 -0.22 17.02 -20.43
C LEU A 168 -0.32 15.51 -20.19
N HIS A 169 0.02 15.03 -18.99
CA HIS A 169 -0.20 13.66 -18.52
C HIS A 169 -1.06 13.65 -17.25
N PHE A 170 -2.39 13.77 -17.38
CA PHE A 170 -3.29 13.43 -16.26
C PHE A 170 -3.69 11.95 -16.31
N GLY A 171 -3.02 11.18 -15.47
CA GLY A 171 -3.23 9.79 -15.06
C GLY A 171 -2.07 9.46 -14.11
N SER A 172 -2.23 8.80 -12.95
CA SER A 172 -3.15 7.69 -12.66
C SER A 172 -3.59 7.54 -11.18
N PHE A 173 -3.19 8.44 -10.27
CA PHE A 173 -3.80 8.55 -8.95
C PHE A 173 -3.95 10.02 -8.55
N ARG A 174 -5.12 10.40 -8.05
CA ARG A 174 -5.51 11.78 -7.71
C ARG A 174 -5.57 12.01 -6.21
N PHE A 175 -5.64 10.96 -5.41
CA PHE A 175 -5.69 11.03 -3.95
C PHE A 175 -5.22 9.74 -3.29
N ALA A 176 -4.90 9.79 -2.00
CA ALA A 176 -4.68 8.60 -1.17
C ALA A 176 -5.40 8.63 0.18
N ILE A 177 -5.88 7.46 0.61
CA ILE A 177 -6.43 7.20 1.95
C ILE A 177 -5.39 6.38 2.71
N LEU A 178 -4.83 6.96 3.77
CA LEU A 178 -3.69 6.43 4.51
C LEU A 178 -4.12 6.03 5.93
N LEU A 179 -4.21 4.73 6.18
CA LEU A 179 -4.70 4.17 7.43
C LEU A 179 -3.54 3.65 8.28
N ALA A 180 -3.34 4.20 9.47
CA ALA A 180 -2.28 3.80 10.41
C ALA A 180 -0.87 3.72 9.78
N GLY A 181 -0.60 4.59 8.79
CA GLY A 181 0.70 4.66 8.13
C GLY A 181 1.75 5.28 9.03
N GLN A 182 3.01 4.93 8.83
CA GLN A 182 4.15 5.59 9.48
C GLN A 182 5.10 6.11 8.43
N GLY A 183 5.67 7.29 8.69
CA GLY A 183 6.79 7.80 7.91
C GLY A 183 8.08 7.01 8.16
N PRO A 184 9.20 7.47 7.58
CA PRO A 184 9.24 8.38 6.43
C PRO A 184 8.69 7.70 5.16
N LEU A 185 8.41 8.50 4.13
CA LEU A 185 8.13 7.99 2.78
C LEU A 185 9.37 7.28 2.21
N VAL A 186 9.18 6.51 1.15
CA VAL A 186 10.26 5.89 0.37
C VAL A 186 10.20 6.35 -1.09
N SER A 187 11.35 6.52 -1.74
CA SER A 187 11.39 6.78 -3.19
C SER A 187 11.00 5.52 -3.96
N LEU A 188 10.14 5.67 -4.97
CA LEU A 188 9.68 4.59 -5.86
C LEU A 188 9.84 4.94 -7.34
N ASP A 189 10.73 5.87 -7.68
CA ASP A 189 10.98 6.27 -9.08
C ASP A 189 12.36 5.85 -9.57
N HIS A 190 12.39 5.31 -10.78
CA HIS A 190 13.60 4.77 -11.44
C HIS A 190 14.52 5.86 -11.98
N HIS A 191 13.98 7.03 -12.30
CA HIS A 191 14.70 8.13 -12.94
C HIS A 191 15.25 9.14 -11.94
N THR A 192 14.63 9.28 -10.77
CA THR A 192 15.20 10.01 -9.64
C THR A 192 16.07 9.09 -8.77
N GLN A 193 17.25 8.70 -9.30
CA GLN A 193 18.37 8.21 -8.46
C GLN A 193 18.69 9.17 -7.28
N ALA A 194 18.20 10.41 -7.33
CA ALA A 194 18.43 11.47 -6.36
C ALA A 194 17.65 11.39 -5.04
N TYR A 195 16.70 10.46 -4.84
CA TYR A 195 16.00 10.32 -3.54
C TYR A 195 16.23 8.98 -2.84
N PHE A 196 17.33 8.29 -3.15
CA PHE A 196 18.01 7.43 -2.16
C PHE A 196 18.91 8.27 -1.24
N GLY A 197 18.43 9.47 -0.88
CA GLY A 197 19.04 10.37 0.06
C GLY A 197 18.83 9.93 1.49
N ARG A 198 19.61 10.50 2.42
CA ARG A 198 19.41 10.31 3.86
C ARG A 198 17.95 10.58 4.21
N GLU A 199 17.43 9.90 5.22
CA GLU A 199 16.06 10.05 5.75
C GLU A 199 15.58 11.51 5.85
N GLU A 200 16.51 12.44 6.02
CA GLU A 200 16.37 13.90 6.02
C GLU A 200 15.79 14.47 4.72
N GLU A 201 16.19 14.02 3.53
CA GLU A 201 15.70 14.55 2.24
C GLU A 201 14.26 14.11 1.94
N VAL A 202 13.91 12.88 2.32
CA VAL A 202 12.52 12.37 2.18
C VAL A 202 11.62 12.90 3.30
N LYS A 203 12.17 13.25 4.47
CA LYS A 203 11.44 13.96 5.53
C LYS A 203 10.93 15.33 5.09
N GLU A 204 11.57 15.95 4.10
CA GLU A 204 11.11 17.23 3.53
C GLU A 204 10.09 17.06 2.40
N ALA A 205 9.82 15.84 1.92
CA ALA A 205 8.87 15.63 0.83
C ALA A 205 7.43 15.85 1.30
N ILE A 206 6.75 16.82 0.69
CA ILE A 206 5.35 17.17 0.98
C ILE A 206 4.44 16.61 -0.11
N LEU A 207 3.42 15.84 0.30
CA LEU A 207 2.30 15.46 -0.56
C LEU A 207 1.36 16.66 -0.73
N GLU A 208 1.30 17.19 -1.95
CA GLU A 208 0.40 18.27 -2.38
C GLU A 208 -0.92 17.70 -2.94
N LEU A 209 -0.89 16.48 -3.47
CA LEU A 209 -2.10 15.77 -3.88
C LEU A 209 -2.98 15.42 -2.65
N PRO A 210 -4.31 15.46 -2.78
CA PRO A 210 -5.24 15.18 -1.67
C PRO A 210 -4.94 13.89 -0.92
N THR A 211 -4.83 13.97 0.41
CA THR A 211 -4.68 12.81 1.28
C THR A 211 -5.61 12.85 2.48
N VAL A 212 -6.12 11.69 2.89
CA VAL A 212 -6.85 11.50 4.14
C VAL A 212 -6.01 10.59 5.03
N HIS A 213 -5.61 11.09 6.21
CA HIS A 213 -4.82 10.35 7.18
C HIS A 213 -5.71 9.93 8.34
N VAL A 214 -5.74 8.63 8.64
CA VAL A 214 -6.57 8.06 9.71
C VAL A 214 -5.67 7.29 10.68
N HIS A 215 -5.67 7.71 11.94
CA HIS A 215 -4.87 7.08 13.00
C HIS A 215 -5.73 6.75 14.21
N GLY A 216 -5.52 5.57 14.78
CA GLY A 216 -6.15 5.18 16.03
C GLY A 216 -5.40 5.79 17.21
N LEU A 217 -6.09 6.50 18.10
CA LEU A 217 -5.47 7.13 19.28
C LEU A 217 -4.85 6.14 20.29
N ARG A 218 -5.12 4.84 20.13
CA ARG A 218 -4.58 3.76 20.96
C ARG A 218 -3.58 2.88 20.21
N ASP A 219 -3.20 3.28 19.01
CA ASP A 219 -2.17 2.58 18.26
C ASP A 219 -0.80 2.97 18.84
N HIS A 220 -0.25 2.09 19.67
CA HIS A 220 1.09 2.28 20.26
C HIS A 220 2.21 2.19 19.21
N GLY A 221 1.90 1.81 17.96
CA GLY A 221 2.88 1.77 16.89
C GLY A 221 3.28 3.15 16.37
N THR A 222 2.46 4.19 16.52
CA THR A 222 2.67 5.50 15.84
C THR A 222 3.27 6.60 16.71
N GLY A 223 3.90 6.26 17.84
CA GLY A 223 4.50 7.20 18.80
C GLY A 223 6.00 7.38 18.63
#